data_AF-A0A5C3F057-F1
#
_entry.id   AF-A0A5C3F057-F1
#
_cell.length_a   1.000
_cell.length_b   1.000
_cell.length_c   1.000
_cell.angle_alpha   90.00
_cell.angle_beta   90.00
_cell.angle_gamma   90.00
#
_symmetry.space_group_name_H-M   'P 1'
#
loop_
_entity.id
_entity.type
_entity.pdbx_description
1 polymer ?
#
loop_
_entity_poly.entity_id
_entity_poly.type
_entity_poly.pdbx_seq_one_letter_code
_entity_poly.pdbx_strand_id
1 'polypeptide(L)'
;MADHTDPDQIPHLDHLILLLNDPYTASTQSTEQLDEAIAIFSNLGFIVVRGGRHADDLTSNALLVLPDGVYIELIQFDKGPPPESTESQADYEARRKKHWWYHSKAGWIDWSLLGGVEDGRIAAINVAAEEHRRGLLNLVRGAEAVGEEREKRNLSAAAVTLPTLRYDAPQRGGRKTLDGKQLGWHVTFPSPRGTKEQATGLEVGCKRNSVPFYCEDLNPREWRVPSLHSSHPNQSTGVSSITLLYSHERSAIAFKDLALSTSLPLDLASLSDASHQDLTVARPPNLVLRAPADAEPGSGPNELRQGCAAVSRKHRIKVHVKVADDPEERDWIKRHGEGLYEVELYVSAAKLPSSAPPDGVEHTTLDAGYGRLRLHPVMR
;
A
#
# COMPACT_ATOMS: atom_id res chain seq x y z
N MET A 1 -8.67 -21.34 -18.47
CA MET A 1 -9.80 -21.12 -17.54
C MET A 1 -10.07 -19.63 -17.54
N ALA A 2 -11.31 -19.22 -17.83
CA ALA A 2 -11.66 -17.80 -17.83
C ALA A 2 -11.63 -17.29 -16.39
N ASP A 3 -11.00 -16.13 -16.18
CA ASP A 3 -10.97 -15.38 -14.93
C ASP A 3 -12.41 -14.91 -14.65
N HIS A 4 -13.17 -15.70 -13.89
CA HIS A 4 -14.57 -15.43 -13.52
C HIS A 4 -14.69 -14.48 -12.32
N THR A 5 -13.63 -13.76 -11.97
CA THR A 5 -13.70 -12.73 -10.93
C THR A 5 -14.61 -11.61 -11.44
N ASP A 6 -15.71 -11.36 -10.75
CA ASP A 6 -16.56 -10.21 -11.01
C ASP A 6 -15.68 -8.94 -10.95
N PRO A 7 -15.55 -8.17 -12.04
CA PRO A 7 -14.67 -7.00 -12.09
C PRO A 7 -15.02 -5.93 -11.04
N ASP A 8 -16.23 -5.95 -10.49
CA ASP A 8 -16.66 -5.05 -9.40
C ASP A 8 -16.14 -5.49 -8.03
N GLN A 9 -15.59 -6.70 -7.91
CA GLN A 9 -14.97 -7.20 -6.68
C GLN A 9 -13.47 -6.88 -6.58
N ILE A 10 -12.80 -6.51 -7.68
CA ILE A 10 -11.39 -6.15 -7.64
C ILE A 10 -11.23 -4.76 -7.00
N PRO A 11 -10.48 -4.61 -5.91
CA PRO A 11 -10.34 -3.33 -5.23
C PRO A 11 -9.49 -2.34 -6.03
N HIS A 12 -9.73 -1.05 -5.78
CA HIS A 12 -9.00 0.03 -6.41
C HIS A 12 -7.78 0.40 -5.56
N LEU A 13 -6.60 0.54 -6.18
CA LEU A 13 -5.43 1.12 -5.52
C LEU A 13 -5.70 2.60 -5.26
N ASP A 14 -5.78 3.01 -4.00
CA ASP A 14 -6.10 4.38 -3.63
C ASP A 14 -4.86 5.27 -3.74
N HIS A 15 -3.84 4.94 -2.94
CA HIS A 15 -2.59 5.67 -2.91
C HIS A 15 -1.45 4.84 -2.32
N LEU A 16 -0.23 5.34 -2.56
CA LEU A 16 1.03 4.78 -2.07
C LEU A 16 1.68 5.82 -1.15
N ILE A 17 2.26 5.41 -0.02
CA ILE A 17 2.79 6.34 0.98
C ILE A 17 4.31 6.31 0.97
N LEU A 18 4.89 7.48 0.72
CA LEU A 18 6.33 7.71 0.71
C LEU A 18 6.72 8.66 1.85
N LEU A 19 7.33 8.10 2.90
CA LEU A 19 7.84 8.87 4.03
C LEU A 19 9.19 9.50 3.67
N LEU A 20 9.28 10.81 3.81
CA LEU A 20 10.45 11.58 3.39
C LEU A 20 11.50 11.73 4.49
N ASN A 21 11.12 11.55 5.76
CA ASN A 21 12.03 11.75 6.89
C ASN A 21 11.88 10.73 8.01
N ASP A 22 12.94 10.61 8.82
CA ASP A 22 12.94 9.79 10.01
C ASP A 22 12.13 10.48 11.14
N PRO A 23 11.05 9.86 11.65
CA PRO A 23 10.20 10.46 12.69
C PRO A 23 10.93 10.77 14.01
N TYR A 24 12.02 10.04 14.30
CA TYR A 24 12.85 10.21 15.50
C TYR A 24 13.72 11.45 15.43
N THR A 25 14.12 11.87 14.23
CA THR A 25 15.03 13.01 14.02
C THR A 25 14.36 14.21 13.36
N ALA A 26 13.07 14.11 13.00
CA ALA A 26 12.32 15.17 12.35
C ALA A 26 12.46 16.55 13.02
N SER A 27 12.52 16.62 14.36
CA SER A 27 12.65 17.90 15.10
C SER A 27 13.98 18.63 14.86
N THR A 28 15.03 17.92 14.46
CA THR A 28 16.39 18.47 14.31
C THR A 28 16.83 18.61 12.87
N GLN A 29 15.96 18.29 11.90
CA GLN A 29 16.28 18.42 10.49
C GLN A 29 16.39 19.91 10.09
N SER A 30 17.45 20.25 9.36
CA SER A 30 17.67 21.61 8.85
C SER A 30 16.80 21.92 7.62
N THR A 31 16.57 20.93 6.76
CA THR A 31 15.91 21.10 5.46
C THR A 31 14.44 20.68 5.54
N GLU A 32 13.56 21.38 4.81
CA GLU A 32 12.18 20.93 4.57
C GLU A 32 12.18 19.81 3.53
N GLN A 33 12.00 18.57 3.97
CA GLN A 33 12.12 17.37 3.11
C GLN A 33 11.05 17.34 2.01
N LEU A 34 9.89 17.94 2.27
CA LEU A 34 8.82 18.04 1.29
C LEU A 34 9.19 18.94 0.10
N ASP A 35 9.93 20.03 0.30
CA ASP A 35 10.41 20.89 -0.79
C ASP A 35 11.44 20.18 -1.68
N GLU A 36 12.36 19.45 -1.04
CA GLU A 36 13.36 18.64 -1.74
C GLU A 36 12.70 17.56 -2.58
N ALA A 37 11.75 16.82 -2.02
CA ALA A 37 10.99 15.80 -2.74
C ALA A 37 10.21 16.40 -3.91
N ILE A 38 9.51 17.53 -3.70
CA ILE A 38 8.79 18.24 -4.78
C ILE A 38 9.74 18.60 -5.91
N ALA A 39 10.92 19.13 -5.60
CA ALA A 39 11.92 19.48 -6.62
C ALA A 39 12.42 18.25 -7.39
N ILE A 40 12.76 17.16 -6.69
CA ILE A 40 13.20 15.90 -7.30
C ILE A 40 12.13 15.37 -8.27
N PHE A 41 10.89 15.20 -7.81
CA PHE A 41 9.81 14.67 -8.67
C PHE A 41 9.44 15.63 -9.80
N SER A 42 9.53 16.95 -9.58
CA SER A 42 9.31 17.93 -10.65
C SER A 42 10.37 17.85 -11.74
N ASN A 43 11.64 17.63 -11.36
CA ASN A 43 12.75 17.43 -12.30
C ASN A 43 12.60 16.12 -13.11
N LEU A 44 11.95 15.11 -12.54
CA LEU A 44 11.54 13.89 -13.23
C LEU A 44 10.31 14.09 -14.14
N GLY A 45 9.78 15.33 -14.20
CA GLY A 45 8.67 15.71 -15.05
C GLY A 45 7.30 15.32 -14.51
N PHE A 46 7.17 15.09 -13.20
CA PHE A 46 5.89 14.97 -12.52
C PHE A 46 5.39 16.34 -12.05
N ILE A 47 4.07 16.44 -11.84
CA ILE A 47 3.45 17.60 -11.21
C ILE A 47 3.12 17.15 -9.79
N VAL A 48 3.66 17.87 -8.81
CA VAL A 48 3.43 17.61 -7.39
C VAL A 48 2.71 18.81 -6.79
N VAL A 49 1.61 18.55 -6.09
CA VAL A 49 0.76 19.59 -5.50
C VAL A 49 0.91 19.54 -3.98
N ARG A 50 1.17 20.68 -3.35
CA ARG A 50 1.15 20.77 -1.88
C ARG A 50 -0.24 20.38 -1.36
N GLY A 51 -0.29 19.41 -0.45
CA GLY A 51 -1.54 18.90 0.11
C GLY A 51 -1.99 19.72 1.32
N GLY A 52 -1.20 19.66 2.39
CA GLY A 52 -1.47 20.39 3.63
C GLY A 52 -0.97 19.65 4.88
N ARG A 53 -1.42 20.12 6.04
CA ARG A 53 -1.10 19.52 7.35
C ARG A 53 -2.23 18.60 7.81
N HIS A 54 -1.87 17.41 8.27
CA HIS A 54 -2.82 16.44 8.80
C HIS A 54 -3.49 16.96 10.08
N ALA A 55 -4.71 16.49 10.34
CA ALA A 55 -5.56 17.00 11.41
C ALA A 55 -5.01 16.75 12.83
N ASP A 56 -3.99 15.92 12.97
CA ASP A 56 -3.25 15.70 14.22
C ASP A 56 -2.06 16.67 14.41
N ASP A 57 -1.81 17.52 13.42
CA ASP A 57 -0.71 18.49 13.33
C ASP A 57 0.70 17.87 13.42
N LEU A 58 0.84 16.57 13.23
CA LEU A 58 2.12 15.86 13.34
C LEU A 58 2.86 15.73 12.01
N THR A 59 2.12 15.71 10.91
CA THR A 59 2.67 15.45 9.58
C THR A 59 2.07 16.39 8.54
N SER A 60 2.88 16.71 7.52
CA SER A 60 2.44 17.48 6.35
C SER A 60 2.73 16.69 5.08
N ASN A 61 1.94 16.90 4.03
CA ASN A 61 2.08 16.16 2.79
C ASN A 61 2.00 17.00 1.51
N ALA A 62 2.48 16.38 0.44
CA ALA A 62 2.30 16.77 -0.95
C ALA A 62 1.88 15.55 -1.76
N LEU A 63 1.20 15.79 -2.87
CA LEU A 63 0.53 14.78 -3.65
C LEU A 63 1.08 14.78 -5.06
N LEU A 64 1.65 13.66 -5.48
CA LEU A 64 1.85 13.34 -6.89
C LEU A 64 0.61 12.58 -7.35
N VAL A 65 -0.36 13.32 -7.91
CA VAL A 65 -1.62 12.75 -8.42
C VAL A 65 -1.38 12.27 -9.84
N LEU A 66 -1.84 11.06 -10.18
CA LEU A 66 -1.70 10.46 -11.51
C LEU A 66 -3.05 10.47 -12.27
N PRO A 67 -3.05 10.47 -13.62
CA PRO A 67 -4.28 10.46 -14.41
C PRO A 67 -5.20 9.24 -14.21
N ASP A 68 -4.68 8.12 -13.73
CA ASP A 68 -5.45 6.92 -13.39
C ASP A 68 -6.18 7.03 -12.03
N GLY A 69 -6.06 8.16 -11.34
CA GLY A 69 -6.74 8.46 -10.08
C GLY A 69 -6.04 7.92 -8.83
N VAL A 70 -4.91 7.20 -9.01
CA VAL A 70 -3.98 6.87 -7.93
C VAL A 70 -3.14 8.11 -7.62
N TYR A 71 -2.68 8.26 -6.38
CA TYR A 71 -1.66 9.25 -6.04
C TYR A 71 -0.55 8.67 -5.16
N ILE A 72 0.63 9.28 -5.20
CA ILE A 72 1.70 9.04 -4.23
C ILE A 72 1.63 10.17 -3.19
N GLU A 73 1.45 9.78 -1.93
CA GLU A 73 1.51 10.67 -0.79
C GLU A 73 2.96 10.85 -0.35
N LEU A 74 3.53 12.02 -0.65
CA LEU A 74 4.80 12.44 -0.11
C LEU A 74 4.54 13.02 1.29
N ILE A 75 4.92 12.30 2.34
CA ILE A 75 4.62 12.68 3.73
C ILE A 75 5.90 12.92 4.52
N GLN A 76 5.89 13.96 5.36
CA GLN A 76 6.93 14.19 6.36
C GLN A 76 6.30 14.36 7.75
N PHE A 77 7.02 13.97 8.80
CA PHE A 77 6.77 14.47 10.15
C PHE A 77 7.29 15.89 10.28
N ASP A 78 6.46 16.78 10.84
CA ASP A 78 6.82 18.18 11.01
C ASP A 78 7.78 18.35 12.20
N LYS A 79 8.60 19.40 12.16
CA LYS A 79 9.68 19.64 13.15
C LYS A 79 9.14 19.90 14.57
N GLY A 80 7.95 20.47 14.65
CA GLY A 80 7.30 20.85 15.88
C GLY A 80 5.85 21.27 15.65
N PRO A 81 5.19 21.76 16.71
CA PRO A 81 3.81 22.16 16.64
C PRO A 81 3.61 23.33 15.64
N PRO A 82 2.39 23.51 15.10
CA PRO A 82 2.07 24.67 14.27
C PRO A 82 2.44 25.99 14.98
N PRO A 83 2.86 27.04 14.26
CA PRO A 83 3.24 28.32 14.87
C PRO A 83 2.15 28.95 15.76
N GLU A 84 0.87 28.69 15.46
CA GLU A 84 -0.30 29.14 16.21
C GLU A 84 -0.62 28.31 17.45
N SER A 85 0.05 27.18 17.65
CA SER A 85 -0.18 26.27 18.76
C SER A 85 0.49 26.76 20.05
N THR A 86 -0.17 26.56 21.18
CA THR A 86 0.40 26.78 22.52
C THR A 86 1.08 25.53 23.09
N GLU A 87 1.15 24.45 22.31
CA GLU A 87 1.74 23.18 22.73
C GLU A 87 3.26 23.29 22.93
N SER A 88 3.79 22.66 23.98
CA SER A 88 5.23 22.57 24.18
C SER A 88 5.86 21.56 23.21
N GLN A 89 7.13 21.76 22.86
CA GLN A 89 7.86 20.79 22.01
C GLN A 89 7.88 19.38 22.64
N ALA A 90 7.93 19.27 23.97
CA ALA A 90 7.93 17.99 24.67
C ALA A 90 6.59 17.25 24.52
N ASP A 91 5.46 17.95 24.63
CA ASP A 91 4.13 17.37 24.46
C ASP A 91 3.90 16.94 23.01
N TYR A 92 4.35 17.78 22.07
CA TYR A 92 4.33 17.48 20.64
C TYR A 92 5.08 16.17 20.34
N GLU A 93 6.29 16.02 20.88
CA GLU A 93 7.09 14.79 20.70
C GLU A 93 6.47 13.57 21.39
N ALA A 94 5.79 13.76 22.52
CA ALA A 94 5.07 12.70 23.21
C ALA A 94 3.86 12.21 22.39
N ARG A 95 3.16 13.09 21.67
CA ARG A 95 2.12 12.69 20.72
C ARG A 95 2.72 12.05 19.47
N ARG A 96 3.80 12.60 18.92
CA ARG A 96 4.50 12.03 17.74
C ARG A 96 4.85 10.56 17.97
N LYS A 97 5.33 10.20 19.17
CA LYS A 97 5.64 8.81 19.57
C LYS A 97 4.46 7.84 19.50
N LYS A 98 3.23 8.33 19.55
CA LYS A 98 2.00 7.52 19.49
C LYS A 98 1.44 7.40 18.08
N HIS A 99 1.98 8.16 17.11
CA HIS A 99 1.51 8.15 15.74
C HIS A 99 1.78 6.77 15.09
N TRP A 100 0.84 6.28 14.27
CA TRP A 100 0.89 4.93 13.69
C TRP A 100 2.07 4.70 12.73
N TRP A 101 2.70 5.76 12.22
CA TRP A 101 3.92 5.68 11.40
C TRP A 101 5.21 6.06 12.14
N TYR A 102 5.17 6.31 13.45
CA TYR A 102 6.34 6.78 14.21
C TYR A 102 7.56 5.84 14.12
N HIS A 103 7.33 4.54 14.01
CA HIS A 103 8.39 3.53 13.92
C HIS A 103 8.79 3.19 12.47
N SER A 104 8.27 3.93 11.49
CA SER A 104 8.60 3.72 10.08
C SER A 104 9.91 4.39 9.73
N LYS A 105 10.62 3.83 8.74
CA LYS A 105 11.80 4.45 8.15
C LYS A 105 11.40 5.18 6.87
N ALA A 106 12.18 6.19 6.49
CA ALA A 106 11.97 6.88 5.21
C ALA A 106 11.99 5.88 4.03
N GLY A 107 11.20 6.20 3.00
CA GLY A 107 10.90 5.33 1.85
C GLY A 107 9.44 4.91 1.79
N TRP A 108 9.14 3.84 1.05
CA TRP A 108 7.81 3.26 0.95
C TRP A 108 7.37 2.64 2.28
N ILE A 109 6.39 3.25 2.95
CA ILE A 109 5.96 2.84 4.30
C ILE A 109 4.59 2.18 4.35
N ASP A 110 3.74 2.41 3.35
CA ASP A 110 2.43 1.78 3.28
C ASP A 110 1.76 1.98 1.91
N TRP A 111 0.63 1.32 1.72
CA TRP A 111 -0.22 1.49 0.55
C TRP A 111 -1.67 1.16 0.86
N SER A 112 -2.59 1.84 0.16
CA SER A 112 -4.01 1.83 0.49
C SER A 112 -4.87 1.32 -0.66
N LEU A 113 -5.95 0.64 -0.31
CA LEU A 113 -7.09 0.40 -1.17
C LEU A 113 -8.23 1.37 -0.83
N LEU A 114 -9.10 1.65 -1.80
CA LEU A 114 -10.22 2.58 -1.65
C LEU A 114 -11.43 1.88 -1.01
N GLY A 115 -12.12 2.58 -0.11
CA GLY A 115 -13.38 2.16 0.51
C GLY A 115 -13.17 1.18 1.66
N GLY A 116 -13.96 0.11 1.68
CA GLY A 116 -13.80 -1.02 2.59
C GLY A 116 -14.74 -1.02 3.79
N VAL A 117 -15.15 0.16 4.26
CA VAL A 117 -16.00 0.30 5.45
C VAL A 117 -17.47 0.34 5.03
N GLU A 118 -17.85 1.26 4.15
CA GLU A 118 -19.25 1.43 3.73
C GLU A 118 -19.73 0.27 2.85
N ASP A 119 -18.83 -0.30 2.03
CA ASP A 119 -19.12 -1.47 1.18
C ASP A 119 -19.08 -2.81 1.96
N GLY A 120 -18.72 -2.79 3.25
CA GLY A 120 -18.65 -3.96 4.12
C GLY A 120 -17.49 -4.92 3.81
N ARG A 121 -16.60 -4.58 2.89
CA ARG A 121 -15.53 -5.48 2.41
C ARG A 121 -14.56 -5.86 3.52
N ILE A 122 -14.18 -4.92 4.40
CA ILE A 122 -13.26 -5.22 5.51
C ILE A 122 -13.87 -6.26 6.45
N ALA A 123 -15.17 -6.15 6.74
CA ALA A 123 -15.88 -7.11 7.57
C ALA A 123 -15.90 -8.50 6.90
N ALA A 124 -16.18 -8.55 5.59
CA ALA A 124 -16.14 -9.78 4.81
C ALA A 124 -14.73 -10.42 4.80
N ILE A 125 -13.67 -9.62 4.65
CA ILE A 125 -12.28 -10.08 4.71
C ILE A 125 -11.96 -10.70 6.06
N ASN A 126 -12.35 -10.04 7.17
CA ASN A 126 -12.13 -10.56 8.50
C ASN A 126 -12.86 -11.90 8.73
N VAL A 127 -14.10 -12.03 8.26
CA VAL A 127 -14.86 -13.29 8.31
C VAL A 127 -14.16 -14.37 7.49
N ALA A 128 -13.76 -14.08 6.25
CA ALA A 128 -13.07 -15.04 5.40
C ALA A 128 -11.74 -15.52 6.02
N ALA A 129 -10.93 -14.59 6.53
CA ALA A 129 -9.67 -14.92 7.18
C ALA A 129 -9.87 -15.85 8.41
N GLU A 130 -10.89 -15.58 9.21
CA GLU A 130 -11.29 -16.42 10.35
C GLU A 130 -11.74 -17.81 9.91
N GLU A 131 -12.61 -17.89 8.91
CA GLU A 131 -13.13 -19.15 8.39
C GLU A 131 -12.03 -20.01 7.79
N HIS A 132 -11.09 -19.41 7.05
CA HIS A 132 -9.93 -20.10 6.51
C HIS A 132 -9.00 -20.63 7.61
N ARG A 133 -8.70 -19.82 8.63
CA ARG A 133 -7.90 -20.28 9.79
C ARG A 133 -8.58 -21.45 10.49
N ARG A 134 -9.87 -21.32 10.79
CA ARG A 134 -10.66 -22.35 11.47
C ARG A 134 -10.74 -23.65 10.66
N GLY A 135 -10.97 -23.54 9.35
CA GLY A 135 -11.02 -24.69 8.45
C GLY A 135 -9.71 -25.47 8.42
N LEU A 136 -8.59 -24.77 8.25
CA LEU A 136 -7.26 -25.39 8.27
C LEU A 136 -6.92 -25.99 9.63
N LEU A 137 -7.25 -25.31 10.73
CA LEU A 137 -7.03 -25.84 12.08
C LEU A 137 -7.84 -27.12 12.34
N ASN A 138 -9.07 -27.20 11.85
CA ASN A 138 -9.90 -28.39 11.96
C ASN A 138 -9.36 -29.56 11.13
N LEU A 139 -8.85 -29.29 9.92
CA LEU A 139 -8.20 -30.32 9.09
C LEU A 139 -6.96 -30.89 9.80
N VAL A 140 -6.16 -29.99 10.39
CA VAL A 140 -4.97 -30.36 11.15
C VAL A 140 -5.34 -31.20 12.37
N ARG A 141 -6.32 -30.78 13.17
CA ARG A 141 -6.81 -31.54 14.35
C ARG A 141 -7.50 -32.87 13.99
N GLY A 142 -8.16 -32.93 12.83
CA GLY A 142 -8.80 -34.14 12.34
C GLY A 142 -7.76 -35.17 11.86
N ALA A 143 -6.64 -34.71 11.31
CA ALA A 143 -5.53 -35.56 10.93
C ALA A 143 -4.85 -36.20 12.15
N GLU A 144 -4.67 -35.45 13.25
CA GLU A 144 -4.07 -35.89 14.54
C GLU A 144 -4.71 -37.15 15.15
N ALA A 145 -5.95 -37.50 14.78
CA ALA A 145 -6.61 -38.70 15.27
C ALA A 145 -6.11 -40.00 14.61
N VAL A 146 -5.12 -39.94 13.68
CA VAL A 146 -4.79 -41.06 12.76
C VAL A 146 -3.30 -41.49 12.74
N GLY A 147 -2.29 -40.75 13.26
CA GLY A 147 -0.96 -41.35 13.57
C GLY A 147 0.29 -40.46 13.83
N GLU A 148 0.94 -40.68 14.98
CA GLU A 148 1.70 -39.66 15.76
C GLU A 148 3.07 -39.09 15.26
N GLU A 149 3.86 -39.77 14.40
CA GLU A 149 5.26 -39.32 14.13
C GLU A 149 5.49 -38.55 12.82
N ARG A 150 4.77 -38.87 11.73
CA ARG A 150 4.81 -38.08 10.48
C ARG A 150 4.02 -36.76 10.64
N GLU A 151 3.14 -36.71 11.65
CA GLU A 151 2.21 -35.64 12.02
C GLU A 151 2.83 -34.41 12.64
N LYS A 152 3.79 -34.52 13.57
CA LYS A 152 4.38 -33.34 14.23
C LYS A 152 5.08 -32.39 13.25
N ARG A 153 5.61 -32.93 12.15
CA ARG A 153 6.16 -32.15 11.03
C ARG A 153 5.08 -31.51 10.16
N ASN A 154 3.92 -32.16 9.99
CA ASN A 154 2.80 -31.61 9.23
C ASN A 154 2.06 -30.51 10.00
N LEU A 155 1.96 -30.62 11.34
CA LEU A 155 1.42 -29.60 12.23
C LEU A 155 2.25 -28.32 12.25
N SER A 156 3.58 -28.45 12.36
CA SER A 156 4.47 -27.29 12.28
C SER A 156 4.41 -26.67 10.88
N ALA A 157 4.37 -27.47 9.81
CA ALA A 157 4.23 -26.97 8.45
C ALA A 157 2.87 -26.29 8.19
N ALA A 158 1.77 -26.84 8.69
CA ALA A 158 0.43 -26.27 8.52
C ALA A 158 0.22 -25.01 9.38
N ALA A 159 0.68 -24.98 10.63
CA ALA A 159 0.68 -23.79 11.47
C ALA A 159 1.56 -22.66 10.90
N VAL A 160 2.63 -23.01 10.17
CA VAL A 160 3.51 -22.08 9.44
C VAL A 160 2.85 -21.49 8.17
N THR A 161 1.65 -21.92 7.79
CA THR A 161 0.97 -21.42 6.58
C THR A 161 -0.46 -20.92 6.81
N LEU A 162 -0.92 -20.78 8.05
CA LEU A 162 -2.22 -20.17 8.35
C LEU A 162 -2.20 -18.67 7.98
N PRO A 163 -3.26 -18.14 7.33
CA PRO A 163 -3.36 -16.70 7.12
C PRO A 163 -3.44 -16.00 8.49
N THR A 164 -2.70 -14.92 8.65
CA THR A 164 -2.68 -14.11 9.87
C THR A 164 -3.51 -12.85 9.75
N LEU A 165 -4.06 -12.54 8.57
CA LEU A 165 -4.79 -11.29 8.33
C LEU A 165 -5.95 -11.09 9.30
N ARG A 166 -5.98 -9.88 9.85
CA ARG A 166 -7.10 -9.30 10.58
C ARG A 166 -6.99 -7.79 10.45
N TYR A 167 -8.09 -7.12 10.19
CA TYR A 167 -8.22 -5.67 10.25
C TYR A 167 -8.80 -5.23 11.59
N ASP A 168 -8.25 -4.14 12.13
CA ASP A 168 -8.78 -3.47 13.32
C ASP A 168 -10.00 -2.59 12.98
N ALA A 169 -10.57 -1.95 14.01
CA ALA A 169 -11.61 -0.96 13.80
C ALA A 169 -11.08 0.27 13.03
N PRO A 170 -11.91 0.92 12.20
CA PRO A 170 -11.51 2.12 11.47
C PRO A 170 -11.10 3.24 12.43
N GLN A 171 -10.04 3.95 12.07
CA GLN A 171 -9.53 5.13 12.77
C GLN A 171 -9.77 6.37 11.93
N ARG A 172 -10.15 7.47 12.56
CA ARG A 172 -10.43 8.72 11.85
C ARG A 172 -9.14 9.45 11.51
N GLY A 173 -8.98 9.80 10.24
CA GLY A 173 -7.94 10.69 9.72
C GLY A 173 -8.54 11.96 9.11
N GLY A 174 -7.67 12.88 8.70
CA GLY A 174 -8.08 14.13 8.09
C GLY A 174 -6.92 15.04 7.77
N ARG A 175 -7.18 16.06 6.94
CA ARG A 175 -6.21 17.11 6.60
C ARG A 175 -6.91 18.45 6.48
N LYS A 176 -6.20 19.52 6.80
CA LYS A 176 -6.56 20.89 6.40
C LYS A 176 -5.81 21.24 5.13
N THR A 177 -6.56 21.53 4.06
CA THR A 177 -5.99 21.96 2.78
C THR A 177 -5.50 23.42 2.85
N LEU A 178 -4.72 23.84 1.85
CA LEU A 178 -4.23 25.21 1.75
C LEU A 178 -5.35 26.26 1.59
N ASP A 179 -6.48 25.89 0.97
CA ASP A 179 -7.68 26.72 0.86
C ASP A 179 -8.58 26.66 2.12
N GLY A 180 -8.12 26.00 3.18
CA GLY A 180 -8.77 25.98 4.49
C GLY A 180 -9.91 24.97 4.63
N LYS A 181 -10.17 24.12 3.62
CA LYS A 181 -11.14 23.03 3.74
C LYS A 181 -10.63 22.00 4.74
N GLN A 182 -11.54 21.55 5.60
CA GLN A 182 -11.32 20.40 6.48
C GLN A 182 -11.96 19.20 5.82
N LEU A 183 -11.16 18.18 5.55
CA LEU A 183 -11.64 16.92 4.99
C LEU A 183 -11.22 15.76 5.89
N GLY A 184 -12.04 14.71 5.91
CA GLY A 184 -11.85 13.54 6.75
C GLY A 184 -11.97 12.24 5.97
N TRP A 185 -11.43 11.19 6.57
CA TRP A 185 -11.52 9.82 6.07
C TRP A 185 -11.44 8.84 7.24
N HIS A 186 -11.81 7.59 7.01
CA HIS A 186 -11.45 6.48 7.89
C HIS A 186 -10.31 5.67 7.28
N VAL A 187 -9.30 5.37 8.08
CA VAL A 187 -8.27 4.38 7.73
C VAL A 187 -8.50 3.11 8.53
N THR A 188 -8.44 1.96 7.87
CA THR A 188 -8.56 0.66 8.52
C THR A 188 -7.31 -0.15 8.27
N PHE A 189 -6.52 -0.35 9.31
CA PHE A 189 -5.23 -1.00 9.25
C PHE A 189 -5.31 -2.48 9.62
N PRO A 190 -4.43 -3.33 9.04
CA PRO A 190 -4.24 -4.66 9.57
C PRO A 190 -3.77 -4.57 11.03
N SER A 191 -4.26 -5.47 11.89
CA SER A 191 -3.83 -5.59 13.27
C SER A 191 -2.31 -5.77 13.34
N PRO A 192 -1.63 -5.23 14.36
CA PRO A 192 -0.21 -5.44 14.54
C PRO A 192 0.17 -6.93 14.60
N ARG A 193 1.28 -7.31 13.97
CA ARG A 193 1.82 -8.66 14.06
C ARG A 193 1.95 -9.10 15.54
N GLY A 194 1.44 -10.29 15.85
CA GLY A 194 1.50 -10.88 17.19
C GLY A 194 0.29 -10.56 18.07
N THR A 195 -0.72 -9.84 17.54
CA THR A 195 -2.02 -9.70 18.20
C THR A 195 -2.61 -11.08 18.47
N LYS A 196 -3.12 -11.31 19.68
CA LYS A 196 -3.77 -12.56 20.05
C LYS A 196 -5.24 -12.50 19.71
N GLU A 197 -5.71 -13.48 18.95
CA GLU A 197 -7.12 -13.67 18.70
C GLU A 197 -7.82 -14.16 19.96
N GLN A 198 -8.90 -13.49 20.36
CA GLN A 198 -9.58 -13.79 21.62
C GLN A 198 -10.22 -15.19 21.64
N ALA A 199 -10.77 -15.63 20.52
CA ALA A 199 -11.49 -16.90 20.45
C ALA A 199 -10.57 -18.13 20.45
N THR A 200 -9.39 -18.02 19.81
CA THR A 200 -8.50 -19.18 19.56
C THR A 200 -7.16 -19.07 20.30
N GLY A 201 -6.76 -17.88 20.74
CA GLY A 201 -5.43 -17.59 21.28
C GLY A 201 -4.31 -17.54 20.21
N LEU A 202 -4.65 -17.71 18.93
CA LEU A 202 -3.68 -17.69 17.84
C LEU A 202 -3.11 -16.29 17.62
N GLU A 203 -1.87 -16.25 17.11
CA GLU A 203 -1.28 -14.99 16.66
C GLU A 203 -1.85 -14.61 15.30
N VAL A 204 -2.39 -13.40 15.24
CA VAL A 204 -2.92 -12.75 14.04
C VAL A 204 -2.24 -11.40 13.87
N GLY A 205 -2.59 -10.72 12.78
CA GLY A 205 -2.03 -9.44 12.38
C GLY A 205 -0.81 -9.56 11.48
N CYS A 206 -0.55 -8.48 10.77
CA CYS A 206 0.51 -8.38 9.77
C CYS A 206 1.45 -7.21 10.14
N LYS A 207 2.62 -7.16 9.51
CA LYS A 207 3.43 -5.93 9.59
C LYS A 207 2.76 -4.88 8.70
N ARG A 208 2.78 -3.60 9.11
CA ARG A 208 2.43 -2.50 8.20
C ARG A 208 3.23 -2.60 6.90
N ASN A 209 2.69 -2.10 5.79
CA ASN A 209 3.26 -2.24 4.44
C ASN A 209 3.20 -3.65 3.82
N SER A 210 3.01 -4.72 4.60
CA SER A 210 3.02 -6.09 4.07
C SER A 210 1.75 -6.49 3.32
N VAL A 211 0.64 -5.86 3.66
CA VAL A 211 -0.68 -5.94 3.02
C VAL A 211 -1.29 -4.53 3.05
N PRO A 212 -2.26 -4.19 2.18
CA PRO A 212 -2.78 -2.84 2.14
C PRO A 212 -3.61 -2.52 3.38
N PHE A 213 -3.72 -1.23 3.67
CA PHE A 213 -4.82 -0.72 4.48
C PHE A 213 -5.96 -0.20 3.60
N TYR A 214 -7.10 0.11 4.20
CA TYR A 214 -8.26 0.66 3.49
C TYR A 214 -8.48 2.12 3.89
N CYS A 215 -8.85 2.96 2.92
CA CYS A 215 -9.14 4.38 3.11
C CYS A 215 -10.55 4.70 2.59
N GLU A 216 -11.45 5.06 3.49
CA GLU A 216 -12.85 5.43 3.20
C GLU A 216 -13.01 6.94 3.32
N ASP A 217 -13.42 7.59 2.24
CA ASP A 217 -13.62 9.04 2.19
C ASP A 217 -14.88 9.45 2.96
N LEU A 218 -14.79 10.42 3.89
CA LEU A 218 -15.97 10.98 4.57
C LEU A 218 -16.58 12.18 3.85
N ASN A 219 -15.83 12.72 2.89
CA ASN A 219 -16.21 13.85 2.04
C ASN A 219 -15.95 13.45 0.58
N PRO A 220 -16.49 14.18 -0.41
CA PRO A 220 -16.21 13.86 -1.81
C PRO A 220 -14.70 13.73 -2.07
N ARG A 221 -14.29 12.64 -2.73
CA ARG A 221 -12.89 12.27 -2.94
C ARG A 221 -12.05 13.41 -3.52
N GLU A 222 -12.63 14.20 -4.42
CA GLU A 222 -11.97 15.32 -5.09
C GLU A 222 -11.55 16.45 -4.13
N TRP A 223 -12.04 16.43 -2.88
CA TRP A 223 -11.53 17.32 -1.83
C TRP A 223 -10.18 16.84 -1.33
N ARG A 224 -10.00 15.51 -1.17
CA ARG A 224 -8.75 14.89 -0.72
C ARG A 224 -7.72 14.83 -1.85
N VAL A 225 -8.17 14.44 -3.04
CA VAL A 225 -7.36 14.23 -4.24
C VAL A 225 -7.65 15.34 -5.26
N PRO A 226 -6.79 16.36 -5.37
CA PRO A 226 -7.02 17.47 -6.29
C PRO A 226 -6.98 17.00 -7.74
N SER A 227 -7.84 17.57 -8.59
CA SER A 227 -7.80 17.32 -10.03
C SER A 227 -6.52 17.88 -10.65
N LEU A 228 -5.90 17.12 -11.55
CA LEU A 228 -4.83 17.63 -12.40
C LEU A 228 -5.40 18.63 -13.42
N HIS A 229 -4.83 19.82 -13.51
CA HIS A 229 -5.21 20.83 -14.49
C HIS A 229 -4.44 20.73 -15.82
N SER A 230 -3.39 19.91 -15.85
CA SER A 230 -2.56 19.64 -17.03
C SER A 230 -1.94 18.25 -16.93
N SER A 231 -1.50 17.70 -18.07
CA SER A 231 -0.72 16.46 -18.09
C SER A 231 0.68 16.67 -17.53
N HIS A 232 1.22 15.64 -16.88
CA HIS A 232 2.63 15.65 -16.45
C HIS A 232 3.57 15.90 -17.64
N PRO A 233 4.63 16.72 -17.48
CA PRO A 233 5.66 16.92 -18.51
C PRO A 233 6.30 15.64 -19.06
N ASN A 234 6.45 14.61 -18.22
CA ASN A 234 6.94 13.29 -18.62
C ASN A 234 5.87 12.38 -19.24
N GLN A 235 4.64 12.89 -19.37
CA GLN A 235 3.45 12.24 -19.91
C GLN A 235 3.03 10.98 -19.16
N SER A 236 3.35 10.86 -17.88
CA SER A 236 2.89 9.76 -17.06
C SER A 236 1.37 9.65 -17.05
N THR A 237 0.85 8.42 -17.11
CA THR A 237 -0.60 8.12 -17.11
C THR A 237 -1.07 7.39 -15.88
N GLY A 238 -0.17 6.88 -15.04
CA GLY A 238 -0.57 6.02 -13.94
C GLY A 238 0.49 5.05 -13.47
N VAL A 239 0.07 4.20 -12.55
CA VAL A 239 0.85 3.08 -12.01
C VAL A 239 0.76 1.89 -12.98
N SER A 240 1.91 1.31 -13.31
CA SER A 240 2.01 0.06 -14.07
C SER A 240 1.91 -1.13 -13.15
N SER A 241 2.76 -1.13 -12.12
CA SER A 241 2.85 -2.23 -11.17
C SER A 241 3.37 -1.76 -9.82
N ILE A 242 3.08 -2.56 -8.80
CA ILE A 242 3.78 -2.51 -7.52
C ILE A 242 4.42 -3.87 -7.26
N THR A 243 5.58 -3.89 -6.63
CA THR A 243 6.26 -5.10 -6.22
C THR A 243 6.30 -5.18 -4.70
N LEU A 244 5.83 -6.30 -4.16
CA LEU A 244 5.87 -6.65 -2.75
C LEU A 244 6.98 -7.69 -2.54
N LEU A 245 7.91 -7.40 -1.63
CA LEU A 245 9.03 -8.28 -1.32
C LEU A 245 8.86 -8.88 0.08
N TYR A 246 8.92 -10.21 0.16
CA TYR A 246 8.78 -10.96 1.41
C TYR A 246 10.00 -11.84 1.68
N SER A 247 10.28 -12.11 2.95
CA SER A 247 11.29 -13.10 3.30
C SER A 247 10.83 -14.49 2.89
N HIS A 248 11.79 -15.38 2.65
CA HIS A 248 11.49 -16.78 2.37
C HIS A 248 10.54 -17.37 3.42
N GLU A 249 10.85 -17.22 4.71
CA GLU A 249 10.07 -17.73 5.83
C GLU A 249 8.61 -17.26 5.88
N ARG A 250 8.32 -16.03 5.42
CA ARG A 250 6.98 -15.43 5.51
C ARG A 250 6.20 -15.43 4.21
N SER A 251 6.84 -15.71 3.08
CA SER A 251 6.27 -15.61 1.74
C SER A 251 4.91 -16.30 1.59
N ALA A 252 4.77 -17.54 2.09
CA ALA A 252 3.52 -18.29 1.99
C ALA A 252 2.36 -17.65 2.78
N ILE A 253 2.61 -17.22 4.02
CA ILE A 253 1.59 -16.52 4.85
C ILE A 253 1.24 -15.18 4.21
N ALA A 254 2.26 -14.40 3.83
CA ALA A 254 2.09 -13.08 3.25
C ALA A 254 1.26 -13.14 1.96
N PHE A 255 1.48 -14.16 1.13
CA PHE A 255 0.71 -14.36 -0.08
C PHE A 255 -0.78 -14.63 0.20
N LYS A 256 -1.09 -15.48 1.19
CA LYS A 256 -2.47 -15.75 1.61
C LYS A 256 -3.14 -14.52 2.20
N ASP A 257 -2.43 -13.79 3.07
CA ASP A 257 -2.92 -12.54 3.66
C ASP A 257 -3.18 -11.49 2.59
N LEU A 258 -2.28 -11.34 1.62
CA LEU A 258 -2.43 -10.40 0.52
C LEU A 258 -3.65 -10.72 -0.34
N ALA A 259 -3.87 -11.98 -0.67
CA ALA A 259 -5.02 -12.36 -1.48
C ALA A 259 -6.35 -12.21 -0.74
N LEU A 260 -6.40 -12.53 0.55
CA LEU A 260 -7.56 -12.23 1.40
C LEU A 260 -7.81 -10.72 1.44
N SER A 261 -6.76 -9.91 1.64
CA SER A 261 -6.87 -8.45 1.73
C SER A 261 -7.36 -7.79 0.45
N THR A 262 -7.16 -8.45 -0.70
CA THR A 262 -7.56 -7.96 -2.03
C THR A 262 -8.83 -8.65 -2.55
N SER A 263 -9.47 -9.48 -1.71
CA SER A 263 -10.67 -10.26 -2.06
C SER A 263 -10.49 -11.11 -3.33
N LEU A 264 -9.27 -11.57 -3.62
CA LEU A 264 -8.99 -12.34 -4.82
C LEU A 264 -9.39 -13.81 -4.62
N PRO A 265 -10.04 -14.43 -5.61
CA PRO A 265 -10.43 -15.84 -5.53
C PRO A 265 -9.17 -16.70 -5.61
N LEU A 266 -8.68 -17.13 -4.45
CA LEU A 266 -7.66 -18.16 -4.36
C LEU A 266 -8.29 -19.49 -3.99
N ASP A 267 -7.89 -20.53 -4.71
CA ASP A 267 -7.93 -21.88 -4.16
C ASP A 267 -6.83 -21.99 -3.09
N LEU A 268 -7.15 -21.52 -1.88
CA LEU A 268 -6.22 -21.50 -0.74
C LEU A 268 -5.77 -22.92 -0.30
N ALA A 269 -6.50 -23.97 -0.71
CA ALA A 269 -6.10 -25.36 -0.50
C ALA A 269 -4.97 -25.79 -1.44
N SER A 270 -4.89 -25.24 -2.65
CA SER A 270 -3.75 -25.48 -3.56
C SER A 270 -2.43 -24.88 -3.07
N LEU A 271 -2.51 -23.90 -2.15
CA LEU A 271 -1.35 -23.17 -1.61
C LEU A 271 -0.83 -23.72 -0.29
N SER A 272 -1.48 -24.73 0.30
CA SER A 272 -0.92 -25.44 1.46
C SER A 272 0.21 -26.40 1.07
N ASP A 273 0.21 -26.87 -0.18
CA ASP A 273 1.26 -27.75 -0.75
C ASP A 273 2.30 -26.98 -1.58
N ALA A 274 2.07 -25.70 -1.87
CA ALA A 274 3.01 -24.88 -2.62
C ALA A 274 4.28 -24.64 -1.80
N SER A 275 5.38 -25.25 -2.23
CA SER A 275 6.70 -24.97 -1.67
C SER A 275 7.09 -23.50 -1.95
N HIS A 276 8.09 -22.97 -1.22
CA HIS A 276 8.68 -21.67 -1.57
C HIS A 276 9.19 -21.64 -3.02
N GLN A 277 9.58 -22.81 -3.55
CA GLN A 277 9.92 -23.00 -4.95
C GLN A 277 8.70 -22.85 -5.87
N ASP A 278 7.51 -23.28 -5.46
CA ASP A 278 6.28 -23.06 -6.23
C ASP A 278 5.85 -21.59 -6.22
N LEU A 279 6.11 -20.81 -5.17
CA LEU A 279 5.84 -19.36 -5.20
C LEU A 279 6.84 -18.57 -6.06
N THR A 280 8.03 -19.11 -6.30
CA THR A 280 9.08 -18.51 -7.14
C THR A 280 9.05 -19.03 -8.60
N VAL A 281 8.54 -20.24 -8.82
CA VAL A 281 8.48 -20.93 -10.14
C VAL A 281 7.05 -20.96 -10.71
N ALA A 282 6.02 -21.15 -9.90
CA ALA A 282 4.64 -20.98 -10.34
C ALA A 282 4.38 -19.48 -10.43
N ARG A 283 3.94 -19.03 -11.62
CA ARG A 283 3.46 -17.66 -11.84
C ARG A 283 2.55 -17.30 -10.67
N PRO A 284 2.92 -16.40 -9.74
CA PRO A 284 1.98 -15.96 -8.72
C PRO A 284 0.72 -15.56 -9.49
N PRO A 285 -0.48 -16.01 -9.06
CA PRO A 285 -1.70 -15.66 -9.78
C PRO A 285 -1.67 -14.16 -9.98
N ASN A 286 -1.97 -13.71 -11.20
CA ASN A 286 -1.82 -12.31 -11.57
C ASN A 286 -2.69 -11.47 -10.64
N LEU A 287 -2.12 -11.02 -9.52
CA LEU A 287 -2.77 -10.16 -8.57
C LEU A 287 -2.88 -8.82 -9.27
N VAL A 288 -4.10 -8.34 -9.41
CA VAL A 288 -4.39 -7.13 -10.15
C VAL A 288 -5.30 -6.26 -9.31
N LEU A 289 -4.99 -4.97 -9.30
CA LEU A 289 -5.82 -3.92 -8.76
C LEU A 289 -6.39 -3.07 -9.90
N ARG A 290 -7.47 -2.34 -9.61
CA ARG A 290 -8.02 -1.34 -10.52
C ARG A 290 -7.52 0.06 -10.17
N ALA A 291 -7.52 0.95 -11.13
CA ALA A 291 -7.27 2.37 -10.92
C ALA A 291 -8.58 3.11 -10.59
N PRO A 292 -8.61 4.06 -9.63
CA PRO A 292 -9.83 4.78 -9.26
C PRO A 292 -10.54 5.50 -10.42
N ALA A 293 -9.81 5.94 -11.44
CA ALA A 293 -10.41 6.54 -12.64
C ALA A 293 -11.23 5.57 -13.51
N ASP A 294 -11.14 4.25 -13.26
CA ASP A 294 -11.98 3.23 -13.89
C ASP A 294 -13.38 3.10 -13.22
N ALA A 295 -13.65 3.79 -12.11
CA ALA A 295 -14.97 3.79 -11.48
C ALA A 295 -15.95 4.62 -12.33
N GLU A 296 -17.07 4.02 -12.75
CA GLU A 296 -18.13 4.75 -13.47
C GLU A 296 -18.56 5.95 -12.62
N PRO A 297 -18.69 7.16 -13.20
CA PRO A 297 -19.24 8.28 -12.48
C PRO A 297 -20.66 7.90 -12.04
N GLY A 298 -20.90 7.90 -10.73
CA GLY A 298 -22.22 7.74 -10.17
C GLY A 298 -23.21 8.65 -10.89
N SER A 299 -24.43 8.16 -11.11
CA SER A 299 -25.53 8.82 -11.83
C SER A 299 -25.94 10.15 -11.17
N GLY A 300 -25.13 11.18 -11.34
CA GLY A 300 -25.39 12.56 -10.96
C GLY A 300 -25.55 13.43 -12.22
N PRO A 301 -26.49 14.38 -12.25
CA PRO A 301 -26.77 15.15 -13.44
C PRO A 301 -25.75 16.29 -13.57
N ASN A 302 -24.65 16.05 -14.31
CA ASN A 302 -23.94 17.17 -14.93
C ASN A 302 -23.12 16.71 -16.15
N GLU A 303 -23.75 16.79 -17.31
CA GLU A 303 -23.08 16.77 -18.60
C GLU A 303 -22.22 18.04 -18.72
N LEU A 304 -20.89 17.88 -18.79
CA LEU A 304 -19.92 18.75 -19.49
C LEU A 304 -18.48 18.32 -19.14
N ARG A 305 -18.06 17.14 -19.60
CA ARG A 305 -16.63 16.75 -19.68
C ARG A 305 -16.36 15.90 -20.94
N GLN A 306 -16.55 16.50 -22.11
CA GLN A 306 -16.03 15.95 -23.36
C GLN A 306 -14.62 16.49 -23.58
N GLY A 307 -13.61 15.61 -23.45
CA GLY A 307 -12.22 15.97 -23.76
C GLY A 307 -11.15 14.94 -23.39
N CYS A 308 -11.41 13.99 -22.48
CA CYS A 308 -10.41 12.99 -22.07
C CYS A 308 -10.95 11.53 -22.00
N ALA A 309 -12.17 11.30 -22.48
CA ALA A 309 -12.90 10.05 -22.32
C ALA A 309 -12.51 8.96 -23.35
N ALA A 310 -11.22 8.68 -23.50
CA ALA A 310 -10.71 7.59 -24.34
C ALA A 310 -9.64 6.72 -23.66
N VAL A 311 -9.40 6.88 -22.35
CA VAL A 311 -8.68 5.86 -21.58
C VAL A 311 -9.71 4.82 -21.14
N SER A 312 -9.78 3.77 -21.94
CA SER A 312 -10.64 2.59 -21.81
C SER A 312 -10.73 2.05 -20.37
N ARG A 313 -11.96 1.64 -19.98
CA ARG A 313 -12.41 0.81 -18.83
C ARG A 313 -11.55 -0.43 -18.46
N LYS A 314 -10.22 -0.36 -18.44
CA LYS A 314 -9.32 -1.54 -18.46
C LYS A 314 -7.95 -1.31 -17.79
N HIS A 315 -7.72 -0.25 -17.01
CA HIS A 315 -6.40 -0.04 -16.43
C HIS A 315 -6.14 -0.96 -15.23
N ARG A 316 -5.50 -2.09 -15.51
CA ARG A 316 -5.13 -3.11 -14.54
C ARG A 316 -3.71 -2.82 -14.00
N ILE A 317 -3.61 -2.55 -12.70
CA ILE A 317 -2.33 -2.37 -12.01
C ILE A 317 -1.85 -3.73 -11.52
N LYS A 318 -0.66 -4.16 -11.94
CA LYS A 318 -0.11 -5.47 -11.55
C LYS A 318 0.48 -5.41 -10.14
N VAL A 319 0.25 -6.45 -9.35
CA VAL A 319 0.92 -6.64 -8.06
C VAL A 319 1.87 -7.83 -8.20
N HIS A 320 3.16 -7.54 -8.26
CA HIS A 320 4.21 -8.54 -8.28
C HIS A 320 4.53 -8.96 -6.85
N VAL A 321 4.55 -10.26 -6.59
CA VAL A 321 5.00 -10.82 -5.32
C VAL A 321 6.36 -11.46 -5.55
N LYS A 322 7.37 -11.03 -4.79
CA LYS A 322 8.73 -11.58 -4.83
C LYS A 322 9.10 -12.17 -3.48
N VAL A 323 9.83 -13.28 -3.54
CA VAL A 323 10.56 -13.83 -2.40
C VAL A 323 11.99 -13.33 -2.49
N ALA A 324 12.54 -12.84 -1.38
CA ALA A 324 13.91 -12.35 -1.33
C ALA A 324 14.92 -13.51 -1.42
N ASP A 325 15.39 -13.78 -2.64
CA ASP A 325 16.23 -14.94 -2.96
C ASP A 325 17.72 -14.56 -3.06
N ASP A 326 18.03 -13.34 -3.47
CA ASP A 326 19.40 -12.84 -3.58
C ASP A 326 19.88 -12.08 -2.32
N PRO A 327 21.20 -11.88 -2.15
CA PRO A 327 21.74 -11.17 -0.98
C PRO A 327 21.26 -9.71 -0.85
N GLU A 328 21.06 -8.99 -1.96
CA GLU A 328 20.66 -7.58 -1.94
C GLU A 328 19.22 -7.42 -1.45
N GLU A 329 18.33 -8.28 -1.91
CA GLU A 329 16.93 -8.36 -1.47
C GLU A 329 16.83 -8.73 0.02
N ARG A 330 17.63 -9.69 0.47
CA ARG A 330 17.68 -10.05 1.90
C ARG A 330 18.18 -8.89 2.76
N ASP A 331 19.19 -8.17 2.29
CA ASP A 331 19.70 -6.99 2.98
C ASP A 331 18.74 -5.80 2.91
N TRP A 332 17.92 -5.70 1.85
CA TRP A 332 16.80 -4.78 1.79
C TRP A 332 15.79 -5.07 2.90
N ILE A 333 15.33 -6.32 3.03
CA ILE A 333 14.38 -6.72 4.08
C ILE A 333 14.93 -6.42 5.47
N LYS A 334 16.21 -6.68 5.73
CA LYS A 334 16.81 -6.36 7.04
C LYS A 334 16.78 -4.86 7.33
N ARG A 335 16.99 -4.02 6.31
CA ARG A 335 17.05 -2.56 6.46
C ARG A 335 15.67 -1.92 6.55
N HIS A 336 14.77 -2.27 5.64
CA HIS A 336 13.49 -1.59 5.41
C HIS A 336 12.28 -2.43 5.85
N GLY A 337 12.45 -3.74 5.86
CA GLY A 337 11.38 -4.70 6.14
C GLY A 337 10.76 -5.31 4.89
N GLU A 338 9.78 -6.16 5.13
CA GLU A 338 8.91 -6.77 4.11
C GLU A 338 7.79 -5.81 3.70
N GLY A 339 7.27 -5.96 2.48
CA GLY A 339 6.16 -5.17 1.96
C GLY A 339 6.48 -4.48 0.64
N LEU A 340 5.92 -3.28 0.42
CA LEU A 340 6.15 -2.47 -0.78
C LEU A 340 7.63 -2.20 -1.00
N TYR A 341 8.15 -2.75 -2.08
CA TYR A 341 9.57 -2.75 -2.45
C TYR A 341 9.84 -1.79 -3.61
N GLU A 342 9.03 -1.86 -4.66
CA GLU A 342 9.19 -1.06 -5.88
C GLU A 342 7.82 -0.61 -6.41
N VAL A 343 7.74 0.64 -6.84
CA VAL A 343 6.59 1.22 -7.54
C VAL A 343 7.00 1.53 -8.96
N GLU A 344 6.23 1.07 -9.94
CA GLU A 344 6.48 1.31 -11.35
C GLU A 344 5.43 2.26 -11.94
N LEU A 345 5.88 3.36 -12.53
CA LEU A 345 5.03 4.39 -13.15
C LEU A 345 5.23 4.42 -14.66
N TYR A 346 4.15 4.53 -15.42
CA TYR A 346 4.26 4.77 -16.86
C TYR A 346 4.87 6.14 -17.14
N VAL A 347 5.82 6.22 -18.07
CA VAL A 347 6.45 7.46 -18.56
C VAL A 347 6.63 7.34 -20.08
N SER A 348 6.58 8.48 -20.80
CA SER A 348 6.90 8.47 -22.23
C SER A 348 8.37 8.07 -22.46
N ALA A 349 8.63 7.11 -23.35
CA ALA A 349 9.99 6.66 -23.65
C ALA A 349 10.90 7.82 -24.10
N ALA A 350 10.35 8.81 -24.81
CA ALA A 350 11.06 10.01 -25.26
C ALA A 350 11.36 11.01 -24.13
N LYS A 351 10.85 10.78 -22.92
CA LYS A 351 10.97 11.63 -21.74
C LYS A 351 11.65 10.92 -20.55
N LEU A 352 12.24 9.75 -20.76
CA LEU A 352 13.02 9.09 -19.72
C LEU A 352 14.21 9.97 -19.32
N PRO A 353 14.41 10.23 -18.02
CA PRO A 353 15.56 10.99 -17.54
C PRO A 353 16.83 10.14 -17.64
N SER A 354 17.99 10.79 -17.76
CA SER A 354 19.29 10.09 -17.75
C SER A 354 19.58 9.37 -16.42
N SER A 355 18.88 9.75 -15.34
CA SER A 355 18.93 9.08 -14.04
C SER A 355 18.15 7.77 -13.98
N ALA A 356 17.45 7.39 -15.05
CA ALA A 356 16.82 6.09 -15.24
C ALA A 356 17.49 5.38 -16.43
N PRO A 357 18.54 4.56 -16.21
CA PRO A 357 19.21 3.79 -17.26
C PRO A 357 18.22 2.77 -17.89
N PRO A 358 18.61 1.97 -18.90
CA PRO A 358 17.65 1.20 -19.72
C PRO A 358 16.68 0.28 -18.96
N ASP A 359 16.96 -0.05 -17.70
CA ASP A 359 16.08 -0.83 -16.83
C ASP A 359 14.94 0.01 -16.21
N GLY A 360 15.02 1.34 -16.26
CA GLY A 360 14.04 2.29 -15.77
C GLY A 360 14.12 2.58 -14.27
N VAL A 361 15.07 2.02 -13.52
CA VAL A 361 15.19 2.30 -12.08
C VAL A 361 15.68 3.72 -11.89
N GLU A 362 14.94 4.53 -11.14
CA GLU A 362 15.27 5.94 -10.95
C GLU A 362 16.25 6.10 -9.77
N HIS A 363 17.49 6.48 -10.09
CA HIS A 363 18.57 6.50 -9.11
C HIS A 363 18.51 7.71 -8.16
N THR A 364 17.97 8.85 -8.58
CA THR A 364 17.94 10.08 -7.76
C THR A 364 17.06 9.90 -6.51
N THR A 365 15.88 9.32 -6.69
CA THR A 365 14.93 9.00 -5.63
C THR A 365 15.46 7.87 -4.75
N LEU A 366 16.15 6.88 -5.32
CA LEU A 366 16.81 5.83 -4.55
C LEU A 366 17.93 6.39 -3.66
N ASP A 367 18.78 7.26 -4.20
CA ASP A 367 19.88 7.92 -3.48
C ASP A 367 19.35 8.88 -2.40
N ALA A 368 18.18 9.50 -2.63
CA ALA A 368 17.45 10.29 -1.64
C ALA A 368 16.78 9.44 -0.55
N GLY A 369 16.85 8.11 -0.62
CA GLY A 369 16.28 7.19 0.36
C GLY A 369 14.78 6.97 0.22
N TYR A 370 14.17 7.33 -0.91
CA TYR A 370 12.74 7.18 -1.16
C TYR A 370 12.32 5.75 -1.57
N GLY A 371 13.25 4.80 -1.54
CA GLY A 371 12.98 3.45 -2.01
C GLY A 371 13.04 3.34 -3.53
N ARG A 372 12.59 2.21 -4.08
CA ARG A 372 12.72 1.95 -5.52
C ARG A 372 11.52 2.50 -6.29
N LEU A 373 11.81 3.40 -7.22
CA LEU A 373 10.88 3.88 -8.23
C LEU A 373 11.37 3.40 -9.59
N ARG A 374 10.48 2.82 -10.40
CA ARG A 374 10.77 2.45 -11.79
C ARG A 374 9.92 3.27 -12.75
N LEU A 375 10.55 3.85 -13.76
CA LEU A 375 9.89 4.56 -14.85
C LEU A 375 9.75 3.60 -16.03
N HIS A 376 8.54 3.13 -16.28
CA HIS A 376 8.22 2.20 -17.37
C HIS A 376 8.05 2.97 -18.69
N PRO A 377 8.99 2.84 -19.65
CA PRO A 377 8.87 3.53 -20.92
C PRO A 377 7.72 2.99 -21.76
N VAL A 378 6.87 3.88 -22.22
CA VAL A 378 5.82 3.59 -23.20
C VAL A 378 6.10 4.38 -24.47
N MET A 379 6.14 3.68 -25.61
CA MET A 379 6.17 4.32 -26.93
C MET A 379 4.80 4.94 -27.18
N ARG A 380 4.76 6.26 -27.39
CA ARG A 380 3.53 7.00 -27.69
C ARG A 380 3.64 7.73 -29.01
#